data_AF-A0A845KPQ2-F1
#
_entry.id   AF-A0A845KPQ2-F1
#
_cell.length_a   1.000
_cell.length_b   1.000
_cell.length_c   1.000
_cell.angle_alpha   90.00
_cell.angle_beta   90.00
_cell.angle_gamma   90.00
#
_symmetry.space_group_name_H-M   'P 1'
#
loop_
_entity.id
_entity.type
_entity.pdbx_description
1 polymer ?
#
loop_
_entity_poly.entity_id
_entity_poly.type
_entity_poly.pdbx_seq_one_letter_code
_entity_poly.pdbx_strand_id
1 'polypeptide(L)'
;YRPARVISYDKESGELVLHNYMDFDDLKDYVKISYELMQDGLVISKGKLPEVSAAPHSEGKINLKINVPESGKCYLKFIYHLKKELPLLDEDHILGFDEIEVSKDGAKCKLAEKWIQKTAVDSELQVNENDTQIHIKGREFAYTIDKRTALFTEMKFAGQEYLNHPMELNIWRAPTDNDMYIKSEWKKAHYDKAYTRAYTTEVVQGKHGVKITSHASVVAETVQKILDVTITWKIEAAGKIDADIAVTKDDEFPDLPRFGVRMFLDKKLSATRYFGMGPQESYCDKHQAASHGLYQANVDDLHEDYIRPQENGSHYDCEYVELNNSRYGIVVSAENAFSFNASYYTQEELEEKTHNYELTESDSVVFCVDYALNGIGSNSCGPVVLEQYRFDDVLFRFQFTLIPYIKG
;
A
#
# COMPACT_ATOMS: atom_id res chain seq x y z
N TYR A 1 2.40 26.88 -0.86
CA TYR A 1 1.01 26.40 -0.66
C TYR A 1 0.23 26.60 -1.95
N ARG A 2 -0.75 25.73 -2.21
CA ARG A 2 -1.58 25.78 -3.43
C ARG A 2 -2.45 27.06 -3.42
N PRO A 3 -2.61 27.76 -4.55
CA PRO A 3 -3.32 29.06 -4.60
C PRO A 3 -4.84 28.93 -4.52
N ALA A 4 -5.38 27.77 -4.89
CA ALA A 4 -6.81 27.47 -4.86
C ALA A 4 -7.05 26.05 -4.34
N ARG A 5 -8.29 25.80 -3.90
CA ARG A 5 -8.81 24.47 -3.54
C ARG A 5 -10.12 24.17 -4.26
N VAL A 6 -10.29 22.93 -4.69
CA VAL A 6 -11.63 22.38 -4.96
C VAL A 6 -12.37 22.22 -3.63
N ILE A 7 -13.52 22.87 -3.49
CA ILE A 7 -14.40 22.74 -2.32
C ILE A 7 -15.51 21.72 -2.56
N SER A 8 -16.04 21.69 -3.78
CA SER A 8 -17.05 20.71 -4.17
C SER A 8 -17.06 20.50 -5.68
N TYR A 9 -17.46 19.29 -6.09
CA TYR A 9 -17.76 18.94 -7.46
C TYR A 9 -18.99 18.04 -7.50
N ASP A 10 -20.05 18.53 -8.12
CA ASP A 10 -21.29 17.78 -8.30
C ASP A 10 -21.25 17.05 -9.65
N LYS A 11 -21.25 15.71 -9.61
CA LYS A 11 -21.07 14.86 -10.80
C LYS A 11 -22.24 14.94 -11.78
N GLU A 12 -23.45 15.24 -11.30
CA GLU A 12 -24.67 15.23 -12.12
C GLU A 12 -24.86 16.55 -12.88
N SER A 13 -24.72 17.66 -12.17
CA SER A 13 -24.82 19.02 -12.72
C SER A 13 -23.54 19.46 -13.43
N GLY A 14 -22.39 18.93 -12.99
CA GLY A 14 -21.06 19.38 -13.37
C GLY A 14 -20.64 20.69 -12.68
N GLU A 15 -21.34 21.15 -11.63
CA GLU A 15 -20.91 22.34 -10.88
C GLU A 15 -19.62 22.04 -10.10
N LEU A 16 -18.55 22.78 -10.40
CA LEU A 16 -17.27 22.79 -9.70
C LEU A 16 -17.13 24.13 -8.96
N VAL A 17 -16.82 24.07 -7.67
CA VAL A 17 -16.57 25.23 -6.82
C VAL A 17 -15.11 25.26 -6.39
N LEU A 18 -14.43 26.37 -6.70
CA LEU A 18 -13.05 26.62 -6.33
C LEU A 18 -12.99 27.77 -5.31
N HIS A 19 -12.25 27.60 -4.23
CA HIS A 19 -11.94 28.67 -3.28
C HIS A 19 -10.55 29.25 -3.56
N ASN A 20 -10.46 30.57 -3.63
CA ASN A 20 -9.22 31.31 -3.79
C ASN A 20 -8.58 31.59 -2.42
N TYR A 21 -7.38 31.07 -2.16
CA TYR A 21 -6.63 31.32 -0.93
C TYR A 21 -5.64 32.48 -1.03
N MET A 22 -5.58 33.17 -2.18
CA MET A 22 -4.68 34.29 -2.38
C MET A 22 -5.24 35.58 -1.75
N ASP A 23 -4.34 36.46 -1.32
CA ASP A 23 -4.69 37.71 -0.64
C ASP A 23 -5.02 38.88 -1.58
N PHE A 24 -4.49 38.87 -2.80
CA PHE A 24 -4.49 40.06 -3.67
C PHE A 24 -4.94 39.81 -5.11
N ASP A 25 -4.68 38.62 -5.65
CA ASP A 25 -4.95 38.29 -7.04
C ASP A 25 -6.27 37.52 -7.18
N ASP A 26 -7.05 37.83 -8.22
CA ASP A 26 -8.16 36.99 -8.67
C ASP A 26 -7.60 35.71 -9.34
N LEU A 27 -8.25 34.56 -9.14
CA LEU A 27 -7.82 33.30 -9.78
C LEU A 27 -7.68 33.41 -11.30
N LYS A 28 -8.58 34.12 -11.97
CA LYS A 28 -8.53 34.23 -13.44
C LYS A 28 -7.26 34.92 -13.94
N ASP A 29 -6.66 35.80 -13.14
CA ASP A 29 -5.48 36.56 -13.53
C ASP A 29 -4.17 35.85 -13.11
N TYR A 30 -4.25 34.86 -12.21
CA TYR A 30 -3.09 34.20 -11.62
C TYR A 30 -2.87 32.74 -12.06
N VAL A 31 -3.93 31.96 -12.27
CA VAL A 31 -3.83 30.51 -12.58
C VAL A 31 -4.53 30.09 -13.87
N LYS A 32 -3.88 29.22 -14.63
CA LYS A 32 -4.52 28.32 -15.62
C LYS A 32 -4.77 27.00 -14.89
N ILE A 33 -5.95 26.42 -15.05
CA ILE A 33 -6.27 25.14 -14.42
C ILE A 33 -6.46 24.10 -15.52
N SER A 34 -5.65 23.05 -15.51
CA SER A 34 -5.89 21.86 -16.32
C SER A 34 -6.50 20.76 -15.47
N TYR A 35 -7.22 19.84 -16.10
CA TYR A 35 -7.72 18.65 -15.43
C TYR A 35 -7.30 17.38 -16.16
N GLU A 36 -7.18 16.30 -15.40
CA GLU A 36 -6.96 14.93 -15.87
C GLU A 36 -7.99 14.01 -15.22
N LEU A 37 -8.79 13.33 -16.04
CA LEU A 37 -9.63 12.22 -15.60
C LEU A 37 -8.81 10.94 -15.74
N MET A 38 -8.62 10.26 -14.61
CA MET A 38 -7.87 9.02 -14.51
C MET A 38 -8.84 7.87 -14.26
N GLN A 39 -8.57 6.71 -14.86
CA GLN A 39 -9.25 5.43 -14.60
C GLN A 39 -8.19 4.37 -14.32
N ASP A 40 -8.24 3.75 -13.14
CA ASP A 40 -7.26 2.77 -12.67
C ASP A 40 -5.81 3.24 -12.84
N GLY A 41 -5.57 4.53 -12.55
CA GLY A 41 -4.27 5.18 -12.63
C GLY A 41 -3.83 5.61 -14.04
N LEU A 42 -4.63 5.36 -15.08
CA LEU A 42 -4.36 5.78 -16.45
C LEU A 42 -5.17 7.03 -16.80
N VAL A 43 -4.53 8.05 -17.37
CA VAL A 43 -5.23 9.24 -17.88
C VAL A 43 -6.06 8.86 -19.11
N ILE A 44 -7.39 8.99 -18.99
CA ILE A 44 -8.35 8.68 -20.07
C ILE A 44 -8.92 9.94 -20.74
N SER A 45 -8.86 11.09 -20.07
CA SER A 45 -9.26 12.38 -20.63
C SER A 45 -8.49 13.50 -19.95
N LYS A 46 -8.19 14.57 -20.69
CA LYS A 46 -7.55 15.77 -20.15
C LYS A 46 -8.08 17.02 -20.84
N GLY A 47 -8.05 18.14 -20.15
CA GLY A 47 -8.50 19.41 -20.70
C GLY A 47 -8.03 20.61 -19.88
N LYS A 48 -8.48 21.79 -20.31
CA LYS A 48 -8.28 23.05 -19.59
C LYS A 48 -9.64 23.56 -19.14
N LEU A 49 -9.72 24.04 -17.90
CA LEU A 49 -10.90 24.75 -17.46
C LEU A 49 -10.93 26.13 -18.14
N PRO A 50 -12.13 26.63 -18.52
CA PRO A 50 -12.33 28.05 -18.77
C PRO A 50 -11.88 28.88 -17.55
N GLU A 51 -11.63 30.16 -17.78
CA GLU A 51 -11.21 31.06 -16.70
C GLU A 51 -12.28 31.15 -15.61
N VAL A 52 -11.86 30.94 -14.37
CA VAL A 52 -12.72 31.03 -13.18
C VAL A 52 -12.34 32.32 -12.45
N SER A 53 -13.26 33.28 -12.41
CA SER A 53 -13.08 34.47 -11.57
C SER A 53 -13.43 34.11 -10.14
N ALA A 54 -12.49 34.35 -9.23
CA ALA A 54 -12.72 34.32 -7.79
C ALA A 54 -11.79 35.35 -7.18
N ALA A 55 -12.37 36.41 -6.62
CA ALA A 55 -11.62 37.42 -5.87
C ALA A 55 -10.88 36.77 -4.68
N PRO A 56 -9.87 37.45 -4.09
CA PRO A 56 -9.20 36.99 -2.88
C PRO A 56 -10.17 36.47 -1.82
N HIS A 57 -9.88 35.29 -1.24
CA HIS A 57 -10.67 34.63 -0.19
C HIS A 57 -12.14 34.36 -0.54
N SER A 58 -12.46 34.27 -1.83
CA SER A 58 -13.82 34.01 -2.32
C SER A 58 -13.90 32.79 -3.24
N GLU A 59 -15.13 32.41 -3.58
CA GLU A 59 -15.42 31.23 -4.38
C GLU A 59 -15.77 31.60 -5.82
N GLY A 60 -15.23 30.82 -6.75
CA GLY A 60 -15.59 30.85 -8.16
C GLY A 60 -16.30 29.55 -8.55
N LYS A 61 -17.34 29.67 -9.36
CA LYS A 61 -18.11 28.53 -9.86
C LYS A 61 -17.90 28.35 -11.35
N ILE A 62 -17.77 27.10 -11.78
CA ILE A 62 -17.69 26.75 -13.19
C ILE A 62 -18.42 25.43 -13.48
N ASN A 63 -18.94 25.30 -14.70
CA ASN A 63 -19.53 24.05 -15.16
C ASN A 63 -18.47 23.22 -15.88
N LEU A 64 -18.22 22.02 -15.38
CA LEU A 64 -17.33 21.02 -15.94
C LEU A 64 -18.09 19.70 -16.06
N LYS A 65 -18.64 19.42 -17.24
CA LYS A 65 -19.28 18.14 -17.53
C LYS A 65 -18.24 17.15 -18.04
N ILE A 66 -18.03 16.09 -17.28
CA ILE A 66 -17.11 15.01 -17.62
C ILE A 66 -17.88 13.70 -17.68
N ASN A 67 -17.66 12.93 -18.74
CA ASN A 67 -18.16 11.56 -18.83
C ASN A 67 -17.26 10.65 -18.00
N VAL A 68 -17.68 10.35 -16.78
CA VAL A 68 -16.98 9.42 -15.89
C VAL A 68 -17.35 7.98 -16.29
N PRO A 69 -16.38 7.06 -16.47
CA PRO A 69 -16.67 5.66 -16.74
C PRO A 69 -17.51 4.99 -15.65
N GLU A 70 -18.36 4.03 -16.04
CA GLU A 70 -19.21 3.28 -15.09
C GLU A 70 -18.46 2.21 -14.28
N SER A 71 -17.17 1.98 -14.56
CA SER A 71 -16.35 0.94 -13.95
C SER A 71 -14.92 1.43 -13.77
N GLY A 72 -14.14 0.79 -12.88
CA GLY A 72 -12.79 1.24 -12.54
C GLY A 72 -12.82 2.35 -11.50
N LYS A 73 -11.72 2.47 -10.76
CA LYS A 73 -11.49 3.57 -9.84
C LYS A 73 -11.16 4.83 -10.64
N CYS A 74 -11.97 5.87 -10.50
CA CYS A 74 -11.86 7.09 -11.28
C CYS A 74 -11.56 8.29 -10.40
N TYR A 75 -10.56 9.07 -10.80
CA TYR A 75 -10.13 10.28 -10.09
C TYR A 75 -10.07 11.45 -11.04
N LEU A 76 -10.49 12.62 -10.59
CA LEU A 76 -10.35 13.87 -11.31
C LEU A 76 -9.30 14.73 -10.61
N LYS A 77 -8.18 14.95 -11.30
CA LYS A 77 -7.06 15.74 -10.81
C LYS A 77 -7.04 17.10 -11.47
N PHE A 78 -7.04 18.17 -10.68
CA PHE A 78 -6.94 19.55 -11.11
C PHE A 78 -5.54 20.07 -10.85
N ILE A 79 -4.84 20.53 -11.88
CA ILE A 79 -3.46 20.99 -11.79
C ILE A 79 -3.44 22.50 -12.01
N TYR A 80 -2.85 23.24 -11.08
CA TYR A 80 -2.77 24.69 -11.09
C TYR A 80 -1.43 25.12 -11.72
N HIS A 81 -1.51 25.84 -12.85
CA HIS A 81 -0.35 26.36 -13.57
C HIS A 81 -0.31 27.88 -13.46
N LEU A 82 0.87 28.44 -13.22
CA LEU A 82 1.07 29.87 -13.09
C LEU A 82 0.83 30.59 -14.44
N LYS A 83 0.03 31.67 -14.46
CA LYS A 83 -0.30 32.44 -15.69
C LYS A 83 0.75 33.47 -16.10
N LYS A 84 1.60 33.88 -15.17
CA LYS A 84 2.52 35.01 -15.33
C LYS A 84 3.90 34.61 -14.83
N GLU A 85 4.94 35.15 -15.45
CA GLU A 85 6.29 35.02 -14.90
C GLU A 85 6.37 35.74 -13.55
N LEU A 86 7.00 35.08 -12.57
CA LEU A 86 7.33 35.66 -11.27
C LEU A 86 8.84 35.49 -11.03
N PRO A 87 9.46 36.27 -10.12
CA PRO A 87 10.83 36.02 -9.74
C PRO A 87 11.01 34.56 -9.31
N LEU A 88 11.93 33.85 -9.99
CA LEU A 88 12.28 32.44 -9.77
C LEU A 88 11.24 31.40 -10.26
N LEU A 89 10.12 31.81 -10.84
CA LEU A 89 9.09 30.90 -11.35
C LEU A 89 8.68 31.30 -12.76
N ASP A 90 8.91 30.38 -13.69
CA ASP A 90 8.49 30.54 -15.08
C ASP A 90 6.96 30.49 -15.20
N GLU A 91 6.44 31.07 -16.29
CA GLU A 91 5.06 30.80 -16.72
C GLU A 91 4.84 29.28 -16.85
N ASP A 92 3.62 28.83 -16.55
CA ASP A 92 3.22 27.42 -16.50
C ASP A 92 3.91 26.57 -15.42
N HIS A 93 4.61 27.18 -14.45
CA HIS A 93 5.06 26.48 -13.24
C HIS A 93 3.88 25.85 -12.49
N ILE A 94 4.03 24.59 -12.05
CA ILE A 94 3.00 23.84 -11.32
C ILE A 94 2.95 24.31 -9.86
N LEU A 95 1.83 24.92 -9.48
CA LEU A 95 1.58 25.43 -8.12
C LEU A 95 0.95 24.39 -7.18
N GLY A 96 0.75 23.16 -7.70
CA GLY A 96 0.19 22.01 -7.02
C GLY A 96 -1.10 21.52 -7.71
N PHE A 97 -1.83 20.64 -7.03
CA PHE A 97 -3.04 20.04 -7.56
C PHE A 97 -4.07 19.76 -6.47
N ASP A 98 -5.33 19.56 -6.83
CA ASP A 98 -6.32 18.83 -6.03
C ASP A 98 -6.70 17.55 -6.77
N GLU A 99 -7.12 16.53 -6.02
CA GLU A 99 -7.67 15.29 -6.56
C GLU A 99 -8.99 14.99 -5.85
N ILE A 100 -9.97 14.51 -6.61
CA ILE A 100 -11.24 14.03 -6.09
C ILE A 100 -11.56 12.66 -6.67
N GLU A 101 -12.07 11.74 -5.84
CA GLU A 101 -12.59 10.47 -6.34
C GLU A 101 -13.96 10.71 -7.01
N VAL A 102 -14.04 10.35 -8.30
CA VAL A 102 -15.27 10.46 -9.10
C VAL A 102 -15.88 9.12 -9.45
N SER A 103 -15.29 8.00 -8.99
CA SER A 103 -15.80 6.64 -9.10
C SER A 103 -17.30 6.52 -8.81
N LYS A 104 -17.94 5.53 -9.43
CA LYS A 104 -19.25 5.04 -9.00
C LYS A 104 -19.10 4.22 -7.72
N ASP A 105 -20.09 4.27 -6.84
CA ASP A 105 -20.07 3.51 -5.58
C ASP A 105 -19.83 2.01 -5.84
N GLY A 106 -18.89 1.43 -5.09
CA GLY A 106 -18.49 0.03 -5.23
C GLY A 106 -17.65 -0.30 -6.47
N ALA A 107 -17.14 0.71 -7.20
CA ALA A 107 -16.24 0.46 -8.33
C ALA A 107 -14.94 -0.21 -7.87
N LYS A 108 -14.56 -1.29 -8.57
CA LYS A 108 -13.31 -2.03 -8.36
C LYS A 108 -12.27 -1.65 -9.41
N CYS A 109 -10.99 -1.77 -9.05
CA CYS A 109 -9.89 -1.56 -9.98
C CYS A 109 -9.87 -2.67 -11.06
N LYS A 110 -10.03 -2.31 -12.34
CA LYS A 110 -10.09 -3.31 -13.43
C LYS A 110 -8.71 -3.89 -13.75
N LEU A 111 -7.65 -3.13 -13.49
CA LEU A 111 -6.27 -3.62 -13.65
C LEU A 111 -5.96 -4.73 -12.66
N ALA A 112 -6.41 -4.59 -11.40
CA ALA A 112 -6.36 -5.63 -10.39
C ALA A 112 -7.17 -6.87 -10.81
N GLU A 113 -8.42 -6.70 -11.26
CA GLU A 113 -9.28 -7.80 -11.69
C GLU A 113 -8.68 -8.65 -12.82
N LYS A 114 -7.98 -8.02 -13.78
CA LYS A 114 -7.31 -8.75 -14.88
C LYS A 114 -6.29 -9.77 -14.38
N TRP A 115 -5.61 -9.49 -13.27
CA TRP A 115 -4.69 -10.44 -12.66
C TRP A 115 -5.46 -11.56 -11.94
N ILE A 116 -6.53 -11.23 -11.23
CA ILE A 116 -7.35 -12.18 -10.46
C ILE A 116 -8.08 -13.19 -11.37
N GLN A 117 -8.54 -12.75 -12.54
CA GLN A 117 -9.30 -13.57 -13.49
C GLN A 117 -8.47 -14.58 -14.30
N LYS A 118 -7.14 -14.63 -14.15
CA LYS A 118 -6.33 -15.71 -14.74
C LYS A 118 -6.56 -17.03 -13.98
N THR A 119 -7.72 -17.66 -14.17
CA THR A 119 -7.98 -19.02 -13.69
C THR A 119 -7.53 -20.02 -14.74
N ALA A 120 -6.55 -20.85 -14.41
CA ALA A 120 -6.17 -21.97 -15.26
C ALA A 120 -7.12 -23.17 -15.08
N VAL A 121 -7.21 -23.97 -16.14
CA VAL A 121 -8.05 -25.18 -16.28
C VAL A 121 -7.69 -26.21 -15.21
N ASP A 122 -8.71 -26.94 -14.71
CA ASP A 122 -8.63 -28.09 -13.80
C ASP A 122 -7.29 -28.84 -13.91
N SER A 123 -6.40 -28.64 -12.93
CA SER A 123 -5.18 -29.42 -12.77
C SER A 123 -5.11 -29.98 -11.37
N GLU A 124 -4.73 -31.24 -11.24
CA GLU A 124 -4.58 -31.88 -9.93
C GLU A 124 -3.56 -31.14 -9.05
N LEU A 125 -3.93 -30.98 -7.79
CA LEU A 125 -3.05 -30.50 -6.72
C LEU A 125 -2.67 -31.67 -5.83
N GLN A 126 -1.40 -31.75 -5.47
CA GLN A 126 -0.92 -32.69 -4.47
C GLN A 126 -0.63 -31.93 -3.18
N VAL A 127 -1.22 -32.38 -2.08
CA VAL A 127 -0.99 -31.83 -0.75
C VAL A 127 -0.41 -32.93 0.12
N ASN A 128 0.79 -32.70 0.64
CA ASN A 128 1.46 -33.62 1.57
C ASN A 128 1.80 -32.88 2.85
N GLU A 129 1.52 -33.50 3.99
CA GLU A 129 1.81 -32.94 5.29
C GLU A 129 2.81 -33.79 6.05
N ASN A 130 3.66 -33.14 6.82
CA ASN A 130 4.40 -33.76 7.91
C ASN A 130 4.10 -33.00 9.22
N ASP A 131 4.84 -33.33 10.28
CA ASP A 131 4.59 -32.75 11.61
C ASP A 131 4.78 -31.23 11.66
N THR A 132 5.63 -30.66 10.80
CA THR A 132 6.02 -29.25 10.83
C THR A 132 5.63 -28.48 9.57
N GLN A 133 5.30 -29.14 8.47
CA GLN A 133 5.12 -28.49 7.17
C GLN A 133 3.95 -29.05 6.37
N ILE A 134 3.38 -28.17 5.54
CA ILE A 134 2.41 -28.50 4.49
C ILE A 134 3.06 -28.18 3.15
N HIS A 135 3.18 -29.16 2.29
CA HIS A 135 3.71 -29.02 0.94
C HIS A 135 2.57 -29.09 -0.07
N ILE A 136 2.41 -28.03 -0.87
CA ILE A 136 1.39 -27.91 -1.90
C ILE A 136 2.10 -27.89 -3.25
N LYS A 137 1.81 -28.86 -4.11
CA LYS A 137 2.40 -28.98 -5.44
C LYS A 137 1.31 -28.97 -6.51
N GLY A 138 1.37 -27.97 -7.38
CA GLY A 138 0.59 -27.92 -8.62
C GLY A 138 1.45 -28.26 -9.83
N ARG A 139 0.90 -28.05 -11.03
CA ARG A 139 1.61 -28.29 -12.30
C ARG A 139 2.85 -27.41 -12.44
N GLU A 140 2.71 -26.12 -12.15
CA GLU A 140 3.76 -25.13 -12.36
C GLU A 140 4.35 -24.60 -11.05
N PHE A 141 3.81 -24.98 -9.89
CA PHE A 141 4.23 -24.39 -8.61
C PHE A 141 4.44 -25.43 -7.51
N ALA A 142 5.25 -25.06 -6.53
CA ALA A 142 5.45 -25.78 -5.29
C ALA A 142 5.60 -24.78 -4.14
N TYR A 143 4.70 -24.85 -3.16
CA TYR A 143 4.67 -23.98 -1.99
C TYR A 143 4.82 -24.79 -0.72
N THR A 144 5.49 -24.23 0.29
CA THR A 144 5.63 -24.84 1.61
C THR A 144 5.16 -23.87 2.68
N ILE A 145 4.29 -24.32 3.57
CA ILE A 145 3.83 -23.58 4.75
C ILE A 145 4.36 -24.28 6.01
N ASP A 146 4.89 -23.52 6.97
CA ASP A 146 5.27 -24.04 8.28
C ASP A 146 4.04 -24.09 9.20
N LYS A 147 3.70 -25.26 9.74
CA LYS A 147 2.54 -25.47 10.63
C LYS A 147 2.69 -24.78 11.99
N ARG A 148 3.91 -24.35 12.35
CA ARG A 148 4.20 -23.64 13.60
C ARG A 148 3.97 -22.14 13.50
N THR A 149 3.99 -21.58 12.30
CA THR A 149 3.74 -20.15 12.05
C THR A 149 2.50 -19.91 11.18
N ALA A 150 2.04 -20.93 10.45
CA ALA A 150 1.01 -20.87 9.42
C ALA A 150 1.35 -19.94 8.24
N LEU A 151 2.63 -19.70 7.98
CA LEU A 151 3.13 -18.80 6.94
C LEU A 151 3.99 -19.55 5.92
N PHE A 152 4.11 -18.98 4.71
CA PHE A 152 4.93 -19.55 3.65
C PHE A 152 6.41 -19.48 4.01
N THR A 153 7.10 -20.61 3.89
CA THR A 153 8.57 -20.70 3.99
C THR A 153 9.23 -20.78 2.62
N GLU A 154 8.52 -21.32 1.63
CA GLU A 154 8.99 -21.40 0.25
C GLU A 154 7.83 -21.13 -0.71
N MET A 155 8.13 -20.35 -1.76
CA MET A 155 7.24 -20.16 -2.90
C MET A 155 8.02 -20.35 -4.20
N LYS A 156 7.75 -21.44 -4.92
CA LYS A 156 8.35 -21.71 -6.25
C LYS A 156 7.26 -21.72 -7.31
N PHE A 157 7.46 -20.96 -8.38
CA PHE A 157 6.54 -20.90 -9.51
C PHE A 157 7.32 -20.92 -10.83
N ALA A 158 6.95 -21.83 -11.73
CA ALA A 158 7.58 -22.12 -13.01
C ALA A 158 9.12 -22.24 -12.92
N GLY A 159 9.61 -22.92 -11.88
CA GLY A 159 11.03 -23.15 -11.63
C GLY A 159 11.81 -21.95 -11.09
N GLN A 160 11.15 -20.82 -10.81
CA GLN A 160 11.75 -19.68 -10.12
C GLN A 160 11.37 -19.70 -8.63
N GLU A 161 12.33 -19.36 -7.77
CA GLU A 161 12.11 -19.17 -6.33
C GLU A 161 11.74 -17.70 -6.07
N TYR A 162 10.67 -17.48 -5.32
CA TYR A 162 10.15 -16.14 -5.02
C TYR A 162 10.56 -15.68 -3.63
N LEU A 163 10.56 -16.58 -2.65
CA LEU A 163 10.99 -16.31 -1.28
C LEU A 163 12.38 -16.90 -1.05
N ASN A 164 13.27 -16.13 -0.44
CA ASN A 164 14.57 -16.59 0.06
C ASN A 164 14.61 -16.70 1.60
N HIS A 165 13.70 -16.02 2.31
CA HIS A 165 13.42 -16.22 3.73
C HIS A 165 11.91 -16.40 3.99
N PRO A 166 11.51 -16.99 5.13
CA PRO A 166 10.10 -17.17 5.46
C PRO A 166 9.30 -15.86 5.53
N MET A 167 8.05 -15.93 5.12
CA MET A 167 7.06 -14.87 5.28
C MET A 167 6.71 -14.67 6.76
N GLU A 168 6.39 -13.43 7.13
CA GLU A 168 6.08 -13.03 8.51
C GLU A 168 4.77 -12.22 8.58
N LEU A 169 3.99 -12.41 9.64
CA LEU A 169 3.06 -11.35 10.08
C LEU A 169 3.89 -10.27 10.76
N ASN A 170 3.72 -9.04 10.31
CA ASN A 170 4.54 -7.93 10.76
C ASN A 170 3.72 -6.92 11.55
N ILE A 171 4.18 -6.64 12.78
CA ILE A 171 3.60 -5.63 13.67
C ILE A 171 4.62 -4.61 14.15
N TRP A 172 5.79 -4.52 13.51
CA TRP A 172 6.85 -3.60 13.87
C TRP A 172 7.23 -2.69 12.70
N ARG A 173 7.55 -1.43 12.98
CA ARG A 173 8.21 -0.53 12.02
C ARG A 173 9.49 0.02 12.65
N ALA A 174 10.49 0.33 11.83
CA ALA A 174 11.68 1.04 12.31
C ALA A 174 11.23 2.42 12.85
N PRO A 175 11.37 2.72 14.16
CA PRO A 175 10.76 3.92 14.72
C PRO A 175 11.29 5.20 14.07
N THR A 176 10.38 6.09 13.67
CA THR A 176 10.73 7.42 13.17
C THR A 176 11.17 8.34 14.32
N ASP A 177 11.78 9.48 14.00
CA ASP A 177 12.07 10.51 15.00
C ASP A 177 10.80 10.98 15.75
N ASN A 178 9.64 10.97 15.09
CA ASN A 178 8.35 11.32 15.71
C ASN A 178 7.85 10.23 16.66
N ASP A 179 8.30 8.99 16.53
CA ASP A 179 7.92 7.89 17.41
C ASP A 179 8.68 7.92 18.76
N MET A 180 9.51 8.94 19.02
CA MET A 180 10.46 8.96 20.15
C MET A 180 9.86 8.67 21.54
N TYR A 181 8.59 9.00 21.76
CA TYR A 181 7.88 8.74 23.01
C TYR A 181 7.10 7.41 22.99
N ILE A 182 6.43 7.08 21.88
CA ILE A 182 5.63 5.85 21.77
C ILE A 182 6.52 4.60 21.61
N LYS A 183 7.71 4.75 21.03
CA LYS A 183 8.66 3.65 20.83
C LYS A 183 8.99 2.92 22.12
N SER A 184 9.04 3.61 23.27
CA SER A 184 9.30 2.94 24.55
C SER A 184 8.15 2.05 24.96
N GLU A 185 6.90 2.45 24.68
CA GLU A 185 5.72 1.62 24.96
C GLU A 185 5.65 0.44 23.99
N TRP A 186 5.93 0.65 22.70
CA TRP A 186 5.98 -0.47 21.75
C TRP A 186 7.10 -1.47 22.08
N LYS A 187 8.27 -1.01 22.53
CA LYS A 187 9.36 -1.87 22.99
C LYS A 187 9.00 -2.60 24.30
N LYS A 188 8.25 -1.98 25.23
CA LYS A 188 7.72 -2.67 26.42
C LYS A 188 6.67 -3.72 26.07
N ALA A 189 5.89 -3.47 25.01
CA ALA A 189 4.95 -4.42 24.43
C ALA A 189 5.64 -5.54 23.62
N HIS A 190 6.97 -5.46 23.44
CA HIS A 190 7.80 -6.42 22.71
C HIS A 190 7.40 -6.59 21.23
N TYR A 191 6.83 -5.56 20.61
CA TYR A 191 6.42 -5.61 19.20
C TYR A 191 7.58 -5.89 18.24
N ASP A 192 8.78 -5.41 18.58
CA ASP A 192 10.03 -5.61 17.83
C ASP A 192 10.57 -7.04 17.88
N LYS A 193 10.04 -7.88 18.77
CA LYS A 193 10.44 -9.28 18.95
C LYS A 193 9.27 -10.23 18.73
N ALA A 194 8.16 -9.71 18.23
CA ALA A 194 6.95 -10.47 18.06
C ALA A 194 7.10 -11.46 16.90
N TYR A 195 6.54 -12.66 17.09
CA TYR A 195 6.53 -13.71 16.10
C TYR A 195 5.19 -14.43 16.09
N THR A 196 4.88 -15.08 14.98
CA THR A 196 3.63 -15.84 14.84
C THR A 196 3.79 -17.25 15.38
N ARG A 197 2.82 -17.69 16.19
CA ARG A 197 2.72 -19.06 16.68
C ARG A 197 1.33 -19.62 16.35
N ALA A 198 1.30 -20.62 15.47
CA ALA A 198 0.12 -21.40 15.13
C ALA A 198 -0.09 -22.56 16.11
N TYR A 199 -1.34 -22.85 16.43
CA TYR A 199 -1.74 -23.91 17.37
C TYR A 199 -2.45 -25.06 16.66
N THR A 200 -3.32 -24.72 15.71
CA THR A 200 -4.06 -25.68 14.92
C THR A 200 -4.05 -25.25 13.46
N THR A 201 -4.02 -26.24 12.58
CA THR A 201 -4.12 -26.04 11.13
C THR A 201 -5.01 -27.13 10.57
N GLU A 202 -6.02 -26.72 9.82
CA GLU A 202 -6.93 -27.58 9.06
C GLU A 202 -6.67 -27.39 7.57
N VAL A 203 -6.53 -28.51 6.86
CA VAL A 203 -6.32 -28.55 5.41
C VAL A 203 -7.52 -29.20 4.75
N VAL A 204 -8.21 -28.45 3.89
CA VAL A 204 -9.36 -28.93 3.13
C VAL A 204 -9.06 -28.81 1.65
N GLN A 205 -8.81 -29.94 1.00
CA GLN A 205 -8.62 -30.00 -0.45
C GLN A 205 -9.97 -30.14 -1.17
N GLY A 206 -10.25 -29.19 -2.07
CA GLY A 206 -11.41 -29.22 -2.96
C GLY A 206 -11.01 -29.52 -4.41
N LYS A 207 -12.00 -29.48 -5.31
CA LYS A 207 -11.78 -29.77 -6.74
C LYS A 207 -10.83 -28.77 -7.43
N HIS A 208 -10.89 -27.50 -7.04
CA HIS A 208 -10.21 -26.40 -7.75
C HIS A 208 -9.07 -25.75 -6.95
N GLY A 209 -8.76 -26.27 -5.77
CA GLY A 209 -7.82 -25.64 -4.84
C GLY A 209 -7.74 -26.34 -3.49
N VAL A 210 -6.83 -25.87 -2.65
CA VAL A 210 -6.71 -26.25 -1.25
C VAL A 210 -6.96 -25.02 -0.37
N LYS A 211 -7.75 -25.20 0.69
CA LYS A 211 -7.95 -24.21 1.74
C LYS A 211 -7.23 -24.66 3.00
N ILE A 212 -6.37 -23.81 3.54
CA ILE A 212 -5.59 -24.06 4.75
C ILE A 212 -6.01 -23.00 5.76
N THR A 213 -6.63 -23.41 6.85
CA THR A 213 -7.12 -22.51 7.91
C THR A 213 -6.34 -22.80 9.18
N SER A 214 -5.69 -21.78 9.76
CA SER A 214 -4.92 -21.92 10.99
C SER A 214 -5.37 -20.93 12.04
N HIS A 215 -5.47 -21.40 13.28
CA HIS A 215 -5.60 -20.52 14.44
C HIS A 215 -4.22 -20.31 15.06
N ALA A 216 -3.82 -19.05 15.13
CA ALA A 216 -2.50 -18.60 15.54
C ALA A 216 -2.62 -17.40 16.49
N SER A 217 -1.49 -17.01 17.06
CA SER A 217 -1.34 -15.74 17.76
C SER A 217 -0.05 -15.05 17.34
N VAL A 218 -0.01 -13.74 17.43
CA VAL A 218 1.26 -12.99 17.47
C VAL A 218 1.64 -12.78 18.92
N VAL A 219 2.83 -13.24 19.28
CA VAL A 219 3.32 -13.31 20.66
C VAL A 219 4.77 -12.84 20.72
N ALA A 220 5.25 -12.49 21.90
CA ALA A 220 6.67 -12.31 22.18
C ALA A 220 7.01 -12.95 23.52
N GLU A 221 8.31 -13.15 23.80
CA GLU A 221 8.74 -13.70 25.07
C GLU A 221 8.28 -12.81 26.24
N THR A 222 7.85 -13.42 27.34
CA THR A 222 7.50 -12.78 28.62
C THR A 222 6.30 -11.83 28.64
N VAL A 223 5.53 -11.74 27.55
CA VAL A 223 4.26 -10.99 27.48
C VAL A 223 3.10 -11.92 27.14
N GLN A 224 1.87 -11.49 27.42
CA GLN A 224 0.67 -12.19 26.97
C GLN A 224 0.51 -12.10 25.44
N LYS A 225 -0.48 -12.81 24.89
CA LYS A 225 -0.74 -12.79 23.45
C LYS A 225 -1.09 -11.36 23.00
N ILE A 226 -0.39 -10.87 21.97
CA ILE A 226 -0.62 -9.53 21.43
C ILE A 226 -1.84 -9.57 20.51
N LEU A 227 -1.87 -10.56 19.60
CA LEU A 227 -2.95 -10.79 18.65
C LEU A 227 -3.40 -12.24 18.71
N ASP A 228 -4.71 -12.49 18.63
CA ASP A 228 -5.27 -13.77 18.17
C ASP A 228 -5.64 -13.66 16.69
N VAL A 229 -5.23 -14.63 15.89
CA VAL A 229 -5.27 -14.56 14.43
C VAL A 229 -5.86 -15.85 13.85
N THR A 230 -6.80 -15.72 12.92
CA THR A 230 -7.20 -16.81 12.03
C THR A 230 -6.67 -16.53 10.63
N ILE A 231 -5.71 -17.32 10.19
CA ILE A 231 -5.06 -17.20 8.88
C ILE A 231 -5.65 -18.24 7.95
N THR A 232 -6.25 -17.80 6.85
CA THR A 232 -6.76 -18.67 5.79
C THR A 232 -6.00 -18.41 4.50
N TRP A 233 -5.34 -19.46 3.99
CA TRP A 233 -4.76 -19.47 2.66
C TRP A 233 -5.60 -20.35 1.75
N LYS A 234 -6.05 -19.81 0.62
CA LYS A 234 -6.70 -20.57 -0.44
C LYS A 234 -5.79 -20.57 -1.66
N ILE A 235 -5.18 -21.71 -1.93
CA ILE A 235 -4.31 -21.90 -3.09
C ILE A 235 -5.11 -22.58 -4.20
N GLU A 236 -5.21 -21.92 -5.35
CA GLU A 236 -5.88 -22.47 -6.53
C GLU A 236 -4.93 -23.35 -7.36
N ALA A 237 -5.49 -24.19 -8.23
CA ALA A 237 -4.74 -25.08 -9.12
C ALA A 237 -3.73 -24.36 -10.04
N ALA A 238 -3.95 -23.06 -10.29
CA ALA A 238 -3.07 -22.20 -11.07
C ALA A 238 -1.92 -21.58 -10.26
N GLY A 239 -1.85 -21.79 -8.94
CA GLY A 239 -0.83 -21.21 -8.07
C GLY A 239 -1.17 -19.82 -7.52
N LYS A 240 -2.33 -19.26 -7.85
CA LYS A 240 -2.89 -18.07 -7.19
C LYS A 240 -3.19 -18.38 -5.73
N ILE A 241 -2.87 -17.43 -4.84
CA ILE A 241 -3.08 -17.57 -3.39
C ILE A 241 -4.00 -16.43 -2.94
N ASP A 242 -5.20 -16.76 -2.48
CA ASP A 242 -6.06 -15.81 -1.77
C ASP A 242 -5.77 -15.91 -0.25
N ALA A 243 -5.52 -14.77 0.37
CA ALA A 243 -5.25 -14.62 1.79
C ALA A 243 -6.47 -14.00 2.48
N ASP A 244 -6.77 -14.52 3.66
CA ASP A 244 -7.83 -13.98 4.51
C ASP A 244 -7.40 -14.13 5.98
N ILE A 245 -7.06 -12.99 6.59
CA ILE A 245 -6.45 -12.92 7.91
C ILE A 245 -7.37 -12.12 8.81
N ALA A 246 -8.08 -12.79 9.71
CA ALA A 246 -8.94 -12.17 10.71
C ALA A 246 -8.18 -12.05 12.04
N VAL A 247 -8.20 -10.87 12.65
CA VAL A 247 -7.37 -10.54 13.81
C VAL A 247 -8.22 -9.94 14.92
N THR A 248 -7.91 -10.35 16.15
CA THR A 248 -8.32 -9.69 17.38
C THR A 248 -7.08 -9.25 18.14
N LYS A 249 -6.90 -7.94 18.32
CA LYS A 249 -5.84 -7.36 19.16
C LYS A 249 -6.29 -7.40 20.62
N ASP A 250 -5.38 -7.73 21.53
CA ASP A 250 -5.58 -7.49 22.95
C ASP A 250 -5.56 -5.97 23.23
N ASP A 251 -6.61 -5.45 23.84
CA ASP A 251 -6.85 -4.02 24.04
C ASP A 251 -5.99 -3.42 25.15
N GLU A 252 -5.34 -4.24 25.99
CA GLU A 252 -4.35 -3.77 26.99
C GLU A 252 -3.04 -3.29 26.33
N PHE A 253 -2.76 -3.76 25.11
CA PHE A 253 -1.59 -3.32 24.37
C PHE A 253 -1.79 -1.95 23.69
N PRO A 254 -0.72 -1.18 23.46
CA PRO A 254 -0.82 0.10 22.74
C PRO A 254 -1.35 -0.05 21.31
N ASP A 255 -1.52 1.09 20.63
CA ASP A 255 -1.75 1.12 19.19
C ASP A 255 -0.61 0.45 18.45
N LEU A 256 -0.94 -0.29 17.39
CA LEU A 256 0.05 -0.98 16.58
C LEU A 256 0.80 0.03 15.71
N PRO A 257 2.11 -0.13 15.49
CA PRO A 257 2.82 0.68 14.51
C PRO A 257 2.40 0.28 13.09
N ARG A 258 2.09 -1.00 12.85
CA ARG A 258 1.59 -1.55 11.58
C ARG A 258 0.91 -2.90 11.79
N PHE A 259 0.17 -3.37 10.79
CA PHE A 259 -0.16 -4.79 10.64
C PHE A 259 -0.18 -5.16 9.16
N GLY A 260 0.53 -6.22 8.81
CA GLY A 260 0.58 -6.72 7.46
C GLY A 260 1.36 -8.01 7.33
N VAL A 261 1.73 -8.31 6.09
CA VAL A 261 2.61 -9.42 5.73
C VAL A 261 3.93 -8.86 5.20
N ARG A 262 5.04 -9.34 5.78
CA ARG A 262 6.40 -9.07 5.31
C ARG A 262 6.91 -10.30 4.55
N MET A 263 7.36 -10.08 3.32
CA MET A 263 7.91 -11.08 2.42
C MET A 263 9.36 -10.72 2.08
N PHE A 264 10.23 -11.71 2.08
CA PHE A 264 11.61 -11.57 1.65
C PHE A 264 11.72 -12.18 0.26
N LEU A 265 11.59 -11.30 -0.75
CA LEU A 265 11.52 -11.71 -2.14
C LEU A 265 12.91 -11.83 -2.76
N ASP A 266 13.06 -12.67 -3.80
CA ASP A 266 14.29 -12.72 -4.61
C ASP A 266 14.69 -11.29 -5.02
N LYS A 267 15.91 -10.88 -4.63
CA LYS A 267 16.45 -9.54 -4.87
C LYS A 267 16.40 -9.09 -6.34
N LYS A 268 16.33 -10.04 -7.28
CA LYS A 268 16.17 -9.76 -8.71
C LYS A 268 14.82 -9.14 -9.06
N LEU A 269 13.80 -9.20 -8.21
CA LEU A 269 12.49 -8.56 -8.43
C LEU A 269 12.57 -7.06 -8.15
N SER A 270 13.45 -6.37 -8.87
CA SER A 270 13.88 -4.99 -8.59
C SER A 270 12.99 -3.92 -9.21
N ALA A 271 12.04 -4.26 -10.08
CA ALA A 271 11.15 -3.31 -10.71
C ALA A 271 9.75 -3.38 -10.09
N THR A 272 9.19 -2.22 -9.77
CA THR A 272 7.88 -2.06 -9.15
C THR A 272 6.93 -1.33 -10.09
N ARG A 273 5.68 -1.79 -10.14
CA ARG A 273 4.57 -1.08 -10.78
C ARG A 273 3.34 -1.18 -9.89
N TYR A 274 2.70 -0.06 -9.59
CA TYR A 274 1.57 -0.05 -8.65
C TYR A 274 0.52 0.99 -9.02
N PHE A 275 -0.71 0.74 -8.56
CA PHE A 275 -1.79 1.71 -8.56
C PHE A 275 -2.18 2.04 -7.13
N GLY A 276 -1.87 3.26 -6.73
CA GLY A 276 -2.11 3.82 -5.40
C GLY A 276 -1.60 5.25 -5.34
N MET A 277 -1.34 5.77 -4.14
CA MET A 277 -0.80 7.13 -3.97
C MET A 277 0.71 7.19 -4.26
N GLY A 278 1.10 8.13 -5.10
CA GLY A 278 2.50 8.37 -5.46
C GLY A 278 2.71 9.68 -6.23
N PRO A 279 3.89 9.87 -6.86
CA PRO A 279 5.02 8.93 -6.89
C PRO A 279 5.89 8.95 -5.63
N GLN A 280 5.82 10.00 -4.80
CA GLN A 280 6.57 10.05 -3.53
C GLN A 280 5.96 9.13 -2.46
N GLU A 281 6.73 8.85 -1.41
CA GLU A 281 6.22 8.15 -0.23
C GLU A 281 4.98 8.85 0.36
N SER A 282 4.04 8.05 0.84
CA SER A 282 2.78 8.51 1.41
C SER A 282 2.32 7.62 2.57
N TYR A 283 1.74 8.27 3.58
CA TYR A 283 1.21 7.64 4.79
C TYR A 283 -0.22 8.16 5.03
N CYS A 284 -0.98 7.48 5.90
CA CYS A 284 -2.39 7.83 6.17
C CYS A 284 -2.60 9.29 6.61
N ASP A 285 -1.59 9.92 7.24
CA ASP A 285 -1.60 11.34 7.65
C ASP A 285 -0.64 12.24 6.84
N LYS A 286 0.17 11.65 5.94
CA LYS A 286 1.16 12.33 5.09
C LYS A 286 1.03 11.86 3.64
N HIS A 287 -0.07 12.20 2.97
CA HIS A 287 -0.31 11.78 1.57
C HIS A 287 -0.85 12.88 0.65
N GLN A 288 -1.19 14.06 1.16
CA GLN A 288 -1.86 15.13 0.39
C GLN A 288 -0.99 15.78 -0.72
N ALA A 289 0.29 15.40 -0.80
CA ALA A 289 1.20 15.76 -1.90
C ALA A 289 1.28 14.67 -2.98
N ALA A 290 0.78 13.47 -2.70
CA ALA A 290 0.67 12.35 -3.62
C ALA A 290 -0.71 12.31 -4.28
N SER A 291 -0.83 11.60 -5.39
CA SER A 291 -2.08 11.39 -6.12
C SER A 291 -2.25 9.95 -6.54
N HIS A 292 -3.48 9.51 -6.77
CA HIS A 292 -3.75 8.20 -7.33
C HIS A 292 -3.27 8.13 -8.78
N GLY A 293 -2.45 7.14 -9.09
CA GLY A 293 -1.85 7.01 -10.40
C GLY A 293 -1.24 5.64 -10.62
N LEU A 294 -0.97 5.32 -11.89
CA LEU A 294 -0.20 4.15 -12.24
C LEU A 294 1.29 4.52 -12.28
N TYR A 295 2.03 4.13 -11.26
CA TYR A 295 3.44 4.46 -11.11
C TYR A 295 4.34 3.28 -11.43
N GLN A 296 5.57 3.60 -11.84
CA GLN A 296 6.65 2.65 -12.08
C GLN A 296 7.92 3.21 -11.45
N ALA A 297 8.65 2.36 -10.74
CA ALA A 297 9.88 2.70 -10.02
C ALA A 297 10.74 1.45 -9.88
N ASN A 298 12.04 1.59 -9.73
CA ASN A 298 12.85 0.50 -9.20
C ASN A 298 12.75 0.49 -7.66
N VAL A 299 13.10 -0.63 -7.01
CA VAL A 299 13.02 -0.75 -5.55
C VAL A 299 13.92 0.27 -4.84
N ASP A 300 15.07 0.62 -5.41
CA ASP A 300 15.95 1.68 -4.90
C ASP A 300 15.33 3.07 -5.00
N ASP A 301 14.52 3.35 -6.03
CA ASP A 301 13.81 4.62 -6.18
C ASP A 301 12.71 4.82 -5.12
N LEU A 302 12.28 3.75 -4.44
CA LEU A 302 11.26 3.78 -3.39
C LEU A 302 11.84 4.05 -2.00
N HIS A 303 13.16 4.06 -1.85
CA HIS A 303 13.81 4.32 -0.57
C HIS A 303 14.04 5.83 -0.38
N GLU A 304 13.57 6.36 0.75
CA GLU A 304 13.93 7.71 1.16
C GLU A 304 15.20 7.65 2.04
N ASP A 305 16.28 8.25 1.54
CA ASP A 305 17.63 8.20 2.12
C ASP A 305 17.78 9.19 3.30
N TYR A 306 16.97 9.00 4.36
CA TYR A 306 17.05 9.80 5.57
C TYR A 306 18.42 9.65 6.24
N ILE A 307 19.08 10.78 6.57
CA ILE A 307 20.41 10.80 7.22
C ILE A 307 20.48 9.85 8.40
N ARG A 308 19.50 9.92 9.31
CA ARG A 308 19.27 8.92 10.35
C ARG A 308 18.23 7.93 9.81
N PRO A 309 18.60 6.67 9.55
CA PRO A 309 17.66 5.69 9.02
C PRO A 309 16.46 5.47 9.94
N GLN A 310 15.29 5.27 9.33
CA GLN A 310 13.99 5.07 9.97
C GLN A 310 13.00 4.47 8.97
N GLU A 311 11.77 4.15 9.40
CA GLU A 311 10.68 3.75 8.49
C GLU A 311 10.50 4.80 7.37
N ASN A 312 10.43 4.33 6.12
CA ASN A 312 10.31 5.16 4.93
C ASN A 312 9.71 4.36 3.75
N GLY A 313 9.31 5.06 2.69
CA GLY A 313 8.98 4.45 1.40
C GLY A 313 7.63 3.75 1.35
N SER A 314 6.69 4.08 2.25
CA SER A 314 5.33 3.56 2.19
C SER A 314 4.54 4.22 1.05
N HIS A 315 3.61 3.49 0.46
CA HIS A 315 2.61 4.01 -0.48
C HIS A 315 1.20 3.66 0.00
N TYR A 316 0.45 4.68 0.38
CA TYR A 316 -0.89 4.58 0.91
C TYR A 316 -1.95 4.37 -0.19
N ASP A 317 -3.13 3.90 0.20
CA ASP A 317 -4.33 3.71 -0.65
C ASP A 317 -4.02 2.98 -1.97
N CYS A 318 -3.32 1.85 -1.86
CA CYS A 318 -2.88 1.02 -2.98
C CYS A 318 -3.85 -0.15 -3.23
N GLU A 319 -4.23 -0.36 -4.49
CA GLU A 319 -5.17 -1.39 -4.93
C GLU A 319 -4.45 -2.60 -5.56
N TYR A 320 -3.30 -2.34 -6.19
CA TYR A 320 -2.39 -3.40 -6.63
C TYR A 320 -0.95 -2.91 -6.73
N VAL A 321 -0.02 -3.84 -6.49
CA VAL A 321 1.42 -3.66 -6.71
C VAL A 321 2.01 -4.91 -7.35
N GLU A 322 2.96 -4.71 -8.24
CA GLU A 322 3.68 -5.74 -8.97
C GLU A 322 5.18 -5.53 -8.73
N LEU A 323 5.86 -6.55 -8.21
CA LEU A 323 7.33 -6.61 -8.18
C LEU A 323 7.79 -7.64 -9.22
N ASN A 324 8.66 -7.24 -10.12
CA ASN A 324 9.03 -8.05 -11.27
C ASN A 324 10.46 -7.80 -11.75
N ASN A 325 10.88 -8.65 -12.69
CA ASN A 325 12.04 -8.44 -13.54
C ASN A 325 11.69 -8.77 -15.00
N SER A 326 12.69 -8.91 -15.86
CA SER A 326 12.49 -9.23 -17.28
C SER A 326 11.86 -10.61 -17.54
N ARG A 327 11.86 -11.52 -16.56
CA ARG A 327 11.48 -12.93 -16.72
C ARG A 327 10.28 -13.36 -15.89
N TYR A 328 10.07 -12.83 -14.69
CA TYR A 328 8.99 -13.22 -13.79
C TYR A 328 8.64 -12.10 -12.81
N GLY A 329 7.54 -12.25 -12.09
CA GLY A 329 7.09 -11.29 -11.10
C GLY A 329 5.96 -11.83 -10.23
N ILE A 330 5.67 -11.09 -9.17
CA ILE A 330 4.56 -11.34 -8.27
C ILE A 330 3.69 -10.10 -8.21
N VAL A 331 2.37 -10.30 -8.29
CA VAL A 331 1.38 -9.25 -8.09
C VAL A 331 0.68 -9.48 -6.77
N VAL A 332 0.47 -8.39 -6.04
CA VAL A 332 -0.42 -8.32 -4.89
C VAL A 332 -1.58 -7.40 -5.23
N SER A 333 -2.79 -7.84 -4.93
CA SER A 333 -3.98 -7.04 -5.10
C SER A 333 -4.98 -7.36 -3.99
N ALA A 334 -5.83 -6.40 -3.63
CA ALA A 334 -6.87 -6.58 -2.65
C ALA A 334 -8.17 -5.92 -3.14
N GLU A 335 -9.30 -6.30 -2.54
CA GLU A 335 -10.58 -5.61 -2.80
C GLU A 335 -10.70 -4.28 -2.05
N ASN A 336 -10.04 -4.18 -0.89
CA ASN A 336 -9.89 -2.96 -0.13
C ASN A 336 -8.43 -2.50 -0.27
N ALA A 337 -8.23 -1.20 -0.41
CA ALA A 337 -6.89 -0.64 -0.52
C ALA A 337 -6.01 -0.98 0.70
N PHE A 338 -4.73 -1.14 0.46
CA PHE A 338 -3.70 -1.45 1.44
C PHE A 338 -2.55 -0.43 1.34
N SER A 339 -1.64 -0.44 2.30
CA SER A 339 -0.35 0.26 2.15
C SER A 339 0.73 -0.75 1.77
N PHE A 340 1.73 -0.33 1.00
CA PHE A 340 2.89 -1.18 0.77
C PHE A 340 4.21 -0.42 0.89
N ASN A 341 5.27 -1.16 1.20
CA ASN A 341 6.65 -0.70 1.12
C ASN A 341 7.50 -1.80 0.46
N ALA A 342 8.47 -1.42 -0.37
CA ALA A 342 9.48 -2.32 -0.92
C ALA A 342 10.85 -1.67 -0.74
N SER A 343 11.77 -2.38 -0.10
CA SER A 343 13.09 -1.86 0.27
C SER A 343 14.16 -2.94 0.17
N TYR A 344 15.42 -2.53 0.00
CA TYR A 344 16.57 -3.40 0.19
C TYR A 344 17.05 -3.46 1.64
N TYR A 345 16.45 -2.70 2.57
CA TYR A 345 16.84 -2.67 3.97
C TYR A 345 15.74 -3.28 4.84
N THR A 346 16.13 -4.12 5.80
CA THR A 346 15.17 -4.63 6.78
C THR A 346 14.85 -3.55 7.81
N GLN A 347 13.73 -3.70 8.51
CA GLN A 347 13.34 -2.73 9.55
C GLN A 347 14.28 -2.75 10.74
N GLU A 348 14.90 -3.90 11.01
CA GLU A 348 15.92 -4.08 12.03
C GLU A 348 17.21 -3.31 11.64
N GLU A 349 17.63 -3.40 10.38
CA GLU A 349 18.77 -2.64 9.85
C GLU A 349 18.53 -1.12 9.92
N LEU A 350 17.34 -0.67 9.49
CA LEU A 350 16.96 0.74 9.58
C LEU A 350 16.90 1.25 11.03
N GLU A 351 16.50 0.42 11.99
CA GLU A 351 16.46 0.80 13.40
C GLU A 351 17.86 0.84 14.04
N GLU A 352 18.73 -0.11 13.67
CA GLU A 352 20.06 -0.26 14.28
C GLU A 352 21.03 0.85 13.86
N LYS A 353 21.02 1.24 12.58
CA LYS A 353 22.01 2.19 12.04
C LYS A 353 21.71 3.63 12.44
N THR A 354 22.78 4.39 12.63
CA THR A 354 22.68 5.80 13.06
C THR A 354 22.84 6.76 11.89
N HIS A 355 23.50 6.31 10.82
CA HIS A 355 23.69 7.06 9.60
C HIS A 355 23.41 6.20 8.37
N ASN A 356 22.83 6.80 7.34
CA ASN A 356 22.47 6.11 6.10
C ASN A 356 23.62 5.39 5.39
N TYR A 357 24.84 5.94 5.40
CA TYR A 357 26.01 5.30 4.79
C TYR A 357 26.47 4.03 5.52
N GLU A 358 25.93 3.73 6.70
CA GLU A 358 26.18 2.49 7.46
C GLU A 358 25.25 1.35 7.04
N LEU A 359 24.19 1.65 6.29
CA LEU A 359 23.18 0.68 5.87
C LEU A 359 23.78 -0.38 4.97
N THR A 360 23.45 -1.63 5.26
CA THR A 360 23.78 -2.79 4.45
C THR A 360 22.52 -3.37 3.84
N GLU A 361 22.48 -3.45 2.52
CA GLU A 361 21.35 -4.07 1.83
C GLU A 361 21.20 -5.55 2.22
N SER A 362 19.96 -5.96 2.42
CA SER A 362 19.52 -7.34 2.48
C SER A 362 19.85 -8.09 1.19
N ASP A 363 19.90 -9.42 1.28
CA ASP A 363 19.94 -10.34 0.15
C ASP A 363 18.57 -10.49 -0.55
N SER A 364 17.58 -9.71 -0.12
CA SER A 364 16.18 -9.77 -0.51
C SER A 364 15.65 -8.40 -0.94
N VAL A 365 14.55 -8.38 -1.71
CA VAL A 365 13.62 -7.25 -1.61
C VAL A 365 12.72 -7.51 -0.40
N VAL A 366 12.82 -6.67 0.62
CA VAL A 366 11.95 -6.68 1.79
C VAL A 366 10.65 -6.00 1.39
N PHE A 367 9.62 -6.80 1.17
CA PHE A 367 8.34 -6.33 0.65
C PHE A 367 7.22 -6.50 1.68
N CYS A 368 6.57 -5.39 1.97
CA CYS A 368 5.63 -5.20 3.03
C CYS A 368 4.26 -4.86 2.44
N VAL A 369 3.23 -5.63 2.79
CA VAL A 369 1.84 -5.39 2.38
C VAL A 369 0.99 -5.27 3.64
N ASP A 370 0.47 -4.07 3.88
CA ASP A 370 -0.11 -3.66 5.14
C ASP A 370 -1.60 -3.39 5.05
N TYR A 371 -2.36 -4.01 5.95
CA TYR A 371 -3.72 -3.60 6.25
C TYR A 371 -3.73 -2.13 6.71
N ALA A 372 -2.83 -1.80 7.63
CA ALA A 372 -2.69 -0.46 8.16
C ALA A 372 -1.25 -0.21 8.63
N LEU A 373 -0.86 1.05 8.52
CA LEU A 373 0.38 1.61 9.04
C LEU A 373 -0.01 2.87 9.81
N ASN A 374 0.43 2.97 11.08
CA ASN A 374 0.11 4.10 11.93
C ASN A 374 0.65 5.40 11.31
N GLY A 375 0.02 6.54 11.59
CA GLY A 375 0.48 7.84 11.11
C GLY A 375 1.94 8.15 11.47
N ILE A 376 2.57 9.02 10.70
CA ILE A 376 3.93 9.51 10.98
C ILE A 376 3.91 10.57 12.09
N GLY A 377 2.83 11.34 12.19
CA GLY A 377 2.67 12.41 13.16
C GLY A 377 3.74 13.50 13.06
N SER A 378 3.90 14.25 14.15
CA SER A 378 4.91 15.30 14.28
C SER A 378 5.51 15.38 15.68
N ASN A 379 5.34 14.32 16.48
CA ASN A 379 5.50 14.32 17.94
C ASN A 379 6.95 14.50 18.45
N SER A 380 7.92 14.68 17.55
CA SER A 380 9.27 15.14 17.92
C SER A 380 9.26 16.59 18.44
N CYS A 381 8.38 17.44 17.90
CA CYS A 381 8.21 18.84 18.31
C CYS A 381 6.76 19.37 18.21
N GLY A 382 5.83 18.53 17.75
CA GLY A 382 4.41 18.81 17.55
C GLY A 382 3.51 17.83 18.33
N PRO A 383 2.22 17.74 17.97
CA PRO A 383 1.30 16.82 18.63
C PRO A 383 1.60 15.34 18.34
N VAL A 384 1.09 14.48 19.22
CA VAL A 384 0.91 13.04 18.97
C VAL A 384 0.09 12.81 17.69
N VAL A 385 0.22 11.62 17.10
CA VAL A 385 -0.63 11.21 15.97
C VAL A 385 -2.10 11.41 16.34
N LEU A 386 -2.85 12.09 15.46
CA LEU A 386 -4.28 12.33 15.68
C LEU A 386 -5.02 10.99 15.68
N GLU A 387 -6.07 10.89 16.50
CA GLU A 387 -6.85 9.67 16.72
C GLU A 387 -7.24 8.96 15.42
N GLN A 388 -7.77 9.69 14.43
CA GLN A 388 -8.19 9.14 13.14
C GLN A 388 -7.06 8.53 12.28
N TYR A 389 -5.79 8.72 12.65
CA TYR A 389 -4.62 8.18 11.96
C TYR A 389 -3.82 7.19 12.82
N ARG A 390 -4.28 6.93 14.05
CA ARG A 390 -3.72 5.88 14.89
C ARG A 390 -4.27 4.54 14.43
N PHE A 391 -3.48 3.50 14.63
CA PHE A 391 -3.92 2.15 14.35
C PHE A 391 -4.26 1.43 15.66
N ASP A 392 -5.44 1.75 16.19
CA ASP A 392 -5.99 1.25 17.45
C ASP A 392 -7.12 0.23 17.27
N ASP A 393 -7.34 -0.26 16.05
CA ASP A 393 -8.34 -1.29 15.76
C ASP A 393 -8.13 -2.54 16.62
N VAL A 394 -9.23 -2.99 17.24
CA VAL A 394 -9.27 -4.23 18.02
C VAL A 394 -9.65 -5.42 17.15
N LEU A 395 -10.58 -5.23 16.22
CA LEU A 395 -11.07 -6.27 15.31
C LEU A 395 -10.88 -5.80 13.87
N PHE A 396 -10.05 -6.52 13.12
CA PHE A 396 -9.82 -6.19 11.72
C PHE A 396 -9.56 -7.44 10.89
N ARG A 397 -9.72 -7.31 9.58
CA ARG A 397 -9.58 -8.39 8.63
C ARG A 397 -8.83 -7.92 7.39
N PHE A 398 -7.74 -8.59 7.07
CA PHE A 398 -6.93 -8.29 5.91
C PHE A 398 -7.10 -9.37 4.85
N GLN A 399 -7.52 -8.97 3.64
CA GLN A 399 -7.75 -9.86 2.51
C GLN A 399 -6.99 -9.34 1.29
N PHE A 400 -6.16 -10.19 0.70
CA PHE A 400 -5.39 -9.88 -0.50
C PHE A 400 -5.11 -11.16 -1.28
N THR A 401 -4.69 -11.02 -2.52
CA THR A 401 -4.35 -12.12 -3.42
C THR A 401 -2.91 -11.97 -3.89
N LEU A 402 -2.13 -13.05 -3.84
CA LEU A 402 -0.79 -13.16 -4.41
C LEU A 402 -0.85 -13.94 -5.74
N ILE A 403 -0.19 -13.40 -6.76
CA ILE A 403 -0.23 -13.92 -8.12
C ILE A 403 1.20 -13.95 -8.68
N PRO A 404 1.95 -15.04 -8.44
CA PRO A 404 3.23 -15.25 -9.12
C PRO A 404 3.01 -15.58 -10.59
N TYR A 405 3.90 -15.11 -11.46
CA TYR A 405 3.79 -15.32 -12.90
C TYR A 405 5.15 -15.28 -13.59
N ILE A 406 5.24 -15.88 -14.78
CA ILE A 406 6.38 -15.73 -15.69
C ILE A 406 6.02 -14.88 -16.91
N LYS A 407 6.99 -14.11 -17.42
CA LYS A 407 6.90 -13.42 -18.71
C LYS A 407 7.28 -14.44 -19.79
N GLY A 408 6.41 -14.59 -20.78
CA GLY A 408 6.58 -15.50 -21.91
C GLY A 408 7.55 -15.01 -22.96
#